data_AF-A0A661BSN5-F1
#
_entry.id   AF-A0A661BSN5-F1
#
_cell.length_a   1.000
_cell.length_b   1.000
_cell.length_c   1.000
_cell.angle_alpha   90.00
_cell.angle_beta   90.00
_cell.angle_gamma   90.00
#
_symmetry.space_group_name_H-M   'P 1'
#
loop_
_entity.id
_entity.type
_entity.pdbx_description
1 polymer ?
#
loop_
_entity_poly.entity_id
_entity_poly.type
_entity_poly.pdbx_seq_one_letter_code
_entity_poly.pdbx_strand_id
1 'polypeptide(L)'
;MKKILLIGLFVLNVNAQADDYDDMEIIANEFAGCVGVFKAFAKASPNDPALAESLMGYSRGAKLAAAYLFANMRAIKDGTSKPYADYYPQVESIAFRYYKQAKIQLEAGNSESMEAALMECADLNEVQTKIIQDIREDAYEN
;
A
#
# COMPACT_ATOMS: atom_id res chain seq x y z
N MET A 1 23.99 -9.66 10.18
CA MET A 1 23.42 -8.68 11.12
C MET A 1 22.01 -8.34 10.67
N LYS A 2 21.01 -8.67 11.51
CA LYS A 2 19.58 -8.53 11.23
C LYS A 2 19.19 -7.04 11.31
N LYS A 3 18.57 -6.50 10.26
CA LYS A 3 17.85 -5.22 10.36
C LYS A 3 16.45 -5.55 10.89
N ILE A 4 16.26 -5.34 12.19
CA ILE A 4 14.94 -5.28 12.83
C ILE A 4 14.43 -3.88 12.49
N LEU A 5 13.45 -3.77 11.59
CA LEU A 5 12.79 -2.51 11.30
C LEU A 5 11.82 -2.22 12.45
N LEU A 6 12.17 -1.25 13.29
CA LEU A 6 11.27 -0.68 14.29
C LEU A 6 10.18 0.10 13.57
N ILE A 7 8.97 -0.44 13.47
CA ILE A 7 7.79 0.37 13.17
C ILE A 7 7.12 0.67 14.51
N GLY A 8 7.59 1.76 15.12
CA GLY A 8 6.90 2.38 16.24
C GLY A 8 5.62 3.05 15.74
N LEU A 9 4.56 2.93 16.53
CA LEU A 9 3.29 3.64 16.38
C LEU A 9 3.50 5.10 15.95
N PHE A 10 3.18 5.44 14.70
CA PHE A 10 3.02 6.82 14.26
C PHE A 10 1.55 7.23 14.46
N VAL A 11 1.31 7.93 15.57
CA VAL A 11 0.15 8.80 15.71
C VAL A 11 0.48 10.06 14.92
N LEU A 12 -0.15 10.23 13.76
CA LEU A 12 0.01 11.41 12.91
C LEU A 12 -0.39 12.67 13.70
N ASN A 13 0.61 13.44 14.15
CA ASN A 13 0.44 14.82 14.56
C ASN A 13 0.83 15.69 13.37
N VAL A 14 -0.14 16.43 12.83
CA VAL A 14 0.01 17.30 11.67
C VAL A 14 0.86 18.53 12.06
N ASN A 15 2.17 18.42 11.97
CA ASN A 15 3.11 19.54 11.96
C ASN A 15 4.17 19.27 10.90
N ALA A 16 3.79 19.54 9.65
CA ALA A 16 4.56 19.29 8.44
C ALA A 16 6.05 19.73 8.55
N GLN A 17 6.92 18.75 8.82
CA GLN A 17 8.36 18.86 8.65
C GLN A 17 8.83 17.95 7.52
N ALA A 18 10.03 18.19 6.99
CA ALA A 18 10.61 17.41 5.90
C ALA A 18 10.65 15.90 6.18
N ASP A 19 10.77 15.52 7.46
CA ASP A 19 10.76 14.13 7.93
C ASP A 19 9.38 13.45 7.71
N ASP A 20 8.27 14.18 7.82
CA ASP A 20 6.92 13.63 7.60
C ASP A 20 6.67 13.28 6.10
N TYR A 21 7.34 13.97 5.16
CA TYR A 21 7.16 13.70 3.72
C TYR A 21 7.86 12.43 3.26
N ASP A 22 9.09 12.23 3.71
CA ASP A 22 9.86 11.04 3.40
C ASP A 22 9.14 9.80 3.98
N ASP A 23 8.56 9.95 5.17
CA ASP A 23 7.71 8.91 5.78
C ASP A 23 6.43 8.64 4.97
N MET A 24 5.74 9.68 4.46
CA MET A 24 4.57 9.50 3.57
C MET A 24 4.93 8.80 2.25
N GLU A 25 6.07 9.15 1.63
CA GLU A 25 6.52 8.51 0.39
C GLU A 25 6.85 7.03 0.64
N ILE A 26 7.52 6.72 1.75
CA ILE A 26 7.83 5.33 2.14
C ILE A 26 6.53 4.53 2.30
N ILE A 27 5.58 5.03 3.10
CA ILE A 27 4.31 4.34 3.34
C ILE A 27 3.50 4.18 2.04
N ALA A 28 3.48 5.20 1.17
CA ALA A 28 2.81 5.12 -0.13
C ALA A 28 3.43 4.02 -1.03
N ASN A 29 4.76 3.91 -1.03
CA ASN A 29 5.47 2.86 -1.76
C ASN A 29 5.20 1.47 -1.17
N GLU A 30 5.09 1.34 0.15
CA GLU A 30 4.74 0.08 0.82
C GLU A 30 3.34 -0.38 0.44
N PHE A 31 2.34 0.49 0.54
CA PHE A 31 0.98 0.18 0.07
C PHE A 31 0.97 -0.20 -1.41
N ALA A 32 1.67 0.55 -2.27
CA ALA A 32 1.77 0.22 -3.69
C ALA A 32 2.46 -1.14 -3.93
N GLY A 33 3.45 -1.52 -3.11
CA GLY A 33 4.05 -2.85 -3.13
C GLY A 33 3.04 -3.94 -2.75
N CYS A 34 2.26 -3.71 -1.70
CA CYS A 34 1.22 -4.63 -1.25
C CYS A 34 0.10 -4.86 -2.28
N VAL A 35 -0.23 -3.85 -3.10
CA VAL A 35 -1.12 -4.05 -4.27
C VAL A 35 -0.61 -5.19 -5.15
N GLY A 36 0.71 -5.24 -5.40
CA GLY A 36 1.36 -6.27 -6.21
C GLY A 36 1.36 -7.64 -5.54
N VAL A 37 1.69 -7.69 -4.25
CA VAL A 37 1.71 -8.93 -3.45
C VAL A 37 0.32 -9.55 -3.41
N PHE A 38 -0.72 -8.79 -3.02
CA PHE A 38 -2.09 -9.29 -2.97
C PHE A 38 -2.58 -9.82 -4.33
N LYS A 39 -2.28 -9.13 -5.44
CA LYS A 39 -2.61 -9.59 -6.79
C LYS A 39 -1.94 -10.91 -7.14
N ALA A 40 -0.68 -11.10 -6.73
CA ALA A 40 0.05 -12.34 -6.98
C ALA A 40 -0.57 -13.52 -6.22
N PHE A 41 -0.89 -13.32 -4.93
CA PHE A 41 -1.57 -14.31 -4.12
C PHE A 41 -2.97 -14.65 -4.64
N ALA A 42 -3.78 -13.63 -4.97
CA ALA A 42 -5.11 -13.86 -5.53
C ALA A 42 -5.06 -14.70 -6.81
N LYS A 43 -4.04 -14.48 -7.64
CA LYS A 43 -3.81 -15.25 -8.87
C LYS A 43 -3.36 -16.70 -8.58
N ALA A 44 -2.61 -16.91 -7.50
CA ALA A 44 -2.12 -18.21 -7.07
C ALA A 44 -3.14 -19.04 -6.28
N SER A 45 -4.31 -18.47 -5.95
CA SER A 45 -5.41 -19.14 -5.23
C SER A 45 -6.61 -19.51 -6.12
N PRO A 46 -6.45 -20.17 -7.30
CA PRO A 46 -7.57 -20.45 -8.20
C PRO A 46 -8.61 -21.42 -7.62
N ASN A 47 -8.24 -22.18 -6.59
CA ASN A 47 -9.12 -23.14 -5.91
C ASN A 47 -9.82 -22.55 -4.69
N ASP A 48 -9.53 -21.29 -4.33
CA ASP A 48 -10.21 -20.57 -3.24
C ASP A 48 -10.66 -19.18 -3.73
N PRO A 49 -11.83 -19.12 -4.40
CA PRO A 49 -12.35 -17.86 -4.95
C PRO A 49 -12.65 -16.80 -3.88
N ALA A 50 -13.05 -17.21 -2.68
CA ALA A 50 -13.37 -16.30 -1.59
C ALA A 50 -12.10 -15.61 -1.06
N LEU A 51 -11.02 -16.37 -0.92
CA LEU A 51 -9.71 -15.81 -0.59
C LEU A 51 -9.21 -14.87 -1.71
N ALA A 52 -9.30 -15.30 -2.96
CA ALA A 52 -8.89 -14.47 -4.10
C ALA A 52 -9.67 -13.14 -4.17
N GLU A 53 -10.98 -13.17 -3.91
CA GLU A 53 -11.81 -11.97 -3.84
C GLU A 53 -11.39 -11.04 -2.68
N SER A 54 -11.16 -11.60 -1.49
CA SER A 54 -10.71 -10.85 -0.31
C SER A 54 -9.37 -10.14 -0.57
N LEU A 55 -8.39 -10.87 -1.13
CA LEU A 55 -7.08 -10.33 -1.53
C LEU A 55 -7.21 -9.21 -2.57
N MET A 56 -8.12 -9.35 -3.54
CA MET A 56 -8.41 -8.28 -4.49
C MET A 56 -9.08 -7.07 -3.82
N GLY A 57 -9.87 -7.28 -2.76
CA GLY A 57 -10.38 -6.21 -1.89
C GLY A 57 -9.26 -5.42 -1.22
N TYR A 58 -8.33 -6.12 -0.56
CA TYR A 58 -7.16 -5.50 0.06
C TYR A 58 -6.28 -4.76 -0.98
N SER A 59 -6.07 -5.37 -2.15
CA SER A 59 -5.35 -4.72 -3.26
C SER A 59 -5.98 -3.39 -3.69
N ARG A 60 -7.31 -3.29 -3.76
CA ARG A 60 -8.00 -2.03 -4.08
C ARG A 60 -7.83 -0.99 -2.97
N GLY A 61 -7.94 -1.39 -1.71
CA GLY A 61 -7.75 -0.51 -0.56
C GLY A 61 -6.33 0.06 -0.50
N ALA A 62 -5.32 -0.80 -0.63
CA ALA A 62 -3.92 -0.39 -0.65
C ALA A 62 -3.61 0.55 -1.82
N LYS A 63 -4.20 0.30 -2.99
CA LYS A 63 -4.06 1.18 -4.16
C LYS A 63 -4.62 2.57 -3.88
N LEU A 64 -5.81 2.64 -3.27
CA LEU A 64 -6.44 3.91 -2.92
C LEU A 64 -5.60 4.68 -1.90
N ALA A 65 -5.16 4.01 -0.83
CA ALA A 65 -4.31 4.61 0.20
C ALA A 65 -2.98 5.14 -0.38
N ALA A 66 -2.27 4.34 -1.18
CA ALA A 66 -1.03 4.77 -1.83
C ALA A 66 -1.24 5.99 -2.72
N ALA A 67 -2.29 6.00 -3.54
CA ALA A 67 -2.58 7.09 -4.45
C ALA A 67 -2.93 8.39 -3.71
N TYR A 68 -3.69 8.28 -2.63
CA TYR A 68 -4.02 9.41 -1.76
C TYR A 68 -2.79 9.98 -1.07
N LEU A 69 -1.91 9.13 -0.52
CA LEU A 69 -0.65 9.56 0.08
C LEU A 69 0.27 10.26 -0.95
N PHE A 70 0.39 9.73 -2.17
CA PHE A 70 1.14 10.41 -3.24
C PHE A 70 0.54 11.77 -3.60
N ALA A 71 -0.79 11.88 -3.62
CA ALA A 71 -1.46 13.14 -3.89
C ALA A 71 -1.21 14.17 -2.78
N ASN A 72 -1.34 13.79 -1.52
CA ASN A 72 -1.06 14.67 -0.38
C ASN A 72 0.40 15.09 -0.33
N MET A 73 1.34 14.16 -0.50
CA MET A 73 2.76 14.48 -0.58
C MET A 73 3.03 15.53 -1.67
N ARG A 74 2.41 15.42 -2.86
CA ARG A 74 2.59 16.38 -3.96
C ARG A 74 1.89 17.71 -3.73
N ALA A 75 0.72 17.69 -3.11
CA ALA A 75 0.04 18.90 -2.70
C ALA A 75 0.91 19.71 -1.74
N ILE A 76 1.57 19.03 -0.80
CA ILE A 76 2.40 19.73 0.17
C ILE A 76 3.77 20.11 -0.40
N LYS A 77 4.42 19.23 -1.17
CA LYS A 77 5.76 19.49 -1.75
C LYS A 77 5.76 20.56 -2.84
N ASP A 78 4.81 20.45 -3.78
CA ASP A 78 4.82 21.21 -5.03
C ASP A 78 3.60 22.17 -5.13
N GLY A 79 2.77 22.28 -4.09
CA GLY A 79 1.54 23.10 -4.09
C GLY A 79 0.45 22.60 -5.04
N THR A 80 0.56 21.35 -5.54
CA THR A 80 -0.28 20.82 -6.63
C THR A 80 -1.43 19.96 -6.10
N SER A 81 -2.68 20.38 -6.28
CA SER A 81 -3.88 19.65 -5.86
C SER A 81 -4.47 18.76 -6.97
N LYS A 82 -3.72 17.76 -7.43
CA LYS A 82 -4.26 16.78 -8.39
C LYS A 82 -5.13 15.74 -7.69
N PRO A 83 -6.23 15.28 -8.34
CA PRO A 83 -7.00 14.15 -7.82
C PRO A 83 -6.10 12.94 -7.59
N TYR A 84 -6.33 12.19 -6.50
CA TYR A 84 -5.51 11.01 -6.21
C TYR A 84 -5.54 9.96 -7.33
N ALA A 85 -6.62 9.89 -8.12
CA ALA A 85 -6.73 8.99 -9.26
C ALA A 85 -5.63 9.18 -10.32
N ASP A 86 -5.06 10.39 -10.43
CA ASP A 86 -3.95 10.68 -11.35
C ASP A 86 -2.66 9.95 -10.95
N TYR A 87 -2.55 9.48 -9.69
CA TYR A 87 -1.41 8.74 -9.18
C TYR A 87 -1.57 7.23 -9.30
N TYR A 88 -2.73 6.73 -9.76
CA TYR A 88 -2.91 5.29 -10.03
C TYR A 88 -1.87 4.69 -10.98
N PRO A 89 -1.44 5.36 -12.07
CA PRO A 89 -0.37 4.82 -12.92
C PRO A 89 0.95 4.63 -12.18
N GLN A 90 1.32 5.54 -11.27
CA GLN A 90 2.52 5.41 -10.43
C GLN A 90 2.39 4.20 -9.49
N VAL A 91 1.24 4.06 -8.82
CA VAL A 91 0.95 2.92 -7.94
C VAL A 91 1.03 1.60 -8.70
N GLU A 92 0.40 1.51 -9.88
CA GLU A 92 0.40 0.28 -10.70
C GLU A 92 1.80 -0.08 -11.22
N SER A 93 2.64 0.90 -11.53
CA SER A 93 4.03 0.67 -11.92
C SER A 93 4.84 0.02 -10.79
N ILE A 94 4.69 0.53 -9.56
CA ILE A 94 5.32 -0.05 -8.37
C ILE A 94 4.76 -1.45 -8.11
N ALA A 95 3.42 -1.57 -8.08
CA ALA A 95 2.72 -2.83 -7.84
C ALA A 95 3.14 -3.93 -8.81
N PHE A 96 3.36 -3.59 -10.09
CA PHE A 96 3.81 -4.56 -11.09
C PHE A 96 5.18 -5.15 -10.78
N ARG A 97 6.11 -4.37 -10.20
CA ARG A 97 7.43 -4.87 -9.78
C ARG A 97 7.28 -5.90 -8.67
N TYR A 98 6.50 -5.58 -7.64
CA TYR A 98 6.25 -6.47 -6.51
C TYR A 98 5.44 -7.71 -6.90
N TYR A 99 4.45 -7.56 -7.79
CA TYR A 99 3.70 -8.68 -8.38
C TYR A 99 4.64 -9.69 -9.06
N LYS A 100 5.57 -9.21 -9.89
CA LYS A 100 6.54 -10.08 -10.56
C LYS A 100 7.43 -10.82 -9.57
N GLN A 101 7.93 -10.13 -8.55
CA GLN A 101 8.77 -10.74 -7.51
C GLN A 101 8.00 -11.80 -6.73
N ALA A 102 6.79 -11.46 -6.26
CA ALA A 102 5.93 -12.39 -5.52
C ALA A 102 5.56 -13.61 -6.36
N LYS A 103 5.21 -13.40 -7.63
CA LYS A 103 4.92 -14.48 -8.57
C LYS A 103 6.11 -15.45 -8.72
N ILE A 104 7.32 -14.93 -8.91
CA ILE A 104 8.54 -15.76 -9.05
C ILE A 104 8.77 -16.61 -7.80
N GLN A 105 8.62 -16.02 -6.61
CA GLN A 105 8.82 -16.73 -5.35
C GLN A 105 7.74 -17.80 -5.11
N LEU A 106 6.48 -17.51 -5.45
CA LEU A 106 5.38 -18.49 -5.41
C LEU A 106 5.63 -19.65 -6.37
N GLU A 107 6.07 -19.37 -7.60
CA GLU A 107 6.41 -20.40 -8.61
C GLU A 107 7.63 -21.24 -8.19
N ALA A 108 8.56 -20.66 -7.42
CA ALA A 108 9.72 -21.35 -6.87
C ALA A 108 9.39 -22.21 -5.63
N GLY A 109 8.14 -22.20 -5.15
CA GLY A 109 7.73 -22.95 -3.95
C GLY A 109 8.23 -22.35 -2.64
N ASN A 110 8.66 -21.09 -2.63
CA ASN A 110 9.12 -20.39 -1.43
C ASN A 110 7.92 -19.80 -0.67
N SER A 111 7.09 -20.68 -0.10
CA SER A 111 5.83 -20.30 0.56
C SER A 111 6.07 -19.49 1.84
N GLU A 112 7.09 -19.82 2.63
CA GLU A 112 7.38 -19.16 3.92
C GLU A 112 7.75 -17.68 3.75
N SER A 113 8.66 -17.37 2.81
CA SER A 113 9.02 -15.98 2.50
C SER A 113 7.84 -15.18 1.96
N MET A 114 6.84 -15.86 1.39
CA MET A 114 5.70 -15.21 0.77
C MET A 114 4.55 -15.00 1.75
N GLU A 115 4.31 -15.96 2.63
CA GLU A 115 3.41 -15.78 3.77
C GLU A 115 3.88 -14.62 4.64
N ALA A 116 5.19 -14.47 4.87
CA ALA A 116 5.74 -13.30 5.55
C ALA A 116 5.37 -11.97 4.86
N ALA A 117 5.58 -11.86 3.55
CA ALA A 117 5.22 -10.64 2.81
C ALA A 117 3.71 -10.38 2.79
N LEU A 118 2.88 -11.43 2.77
CA LEU A 118 1.43 -11.29 2.87
C LEU A 118 1.01 -10.80 4.26
N MET A 119 1.62 -11.31 5.33
CA MET A 119 1.38 -10.86 6.71
C MET A 119 1.82 -9.40 6.90
N GLU A 120 3.00 -9.03 6.41
CA GLU A 120 3.47 -7.63 6.44
C GLU A 120 2.48 -6.69 5.75
N CYS A 121 1.93 -7.10 4.60
CA CYS A 121 0.89 -6.33 3.93
C CYS A 121 -0.46 -6.33 4.65
N ALA A 122 -0.78 -7.39 5.38
CA ALA A 122 -2.00 -7.46 6.19
C ALA A 122 -1.91 -6.58 7.45
N ASP A 123 -0.71 -6.44 8.04
CA ASP A 123 -0.48 -5.57 9.20
C ASP A 123 -0.71 -4.09 8.87
N LEU A 124 -0.48 -3.71 7.60
CA LEU A 124 -0.80 -2.36 7.10
C LEU A 124 -2.30 -2.11 6.91
N ASN A 125 -3.18 -3.11 7.10
CA ASN A 125 -4.62 -2.95 6.89
C ASN A 125 -5.27 -2.00 7.91
N GLU A 126 -4.77 -1.92 9.14
CA GLU A 126 -5.26 -0.93 10.12
C GLU A 126 -4.93 0.50 9.67
N VAL A 127 -3.70 0.73 9.20
CA VAL A 127 -3.25 2.00 8.63
C VAL A 127 -4.05 2.34 7.38
N GLN A 128 -4.26 1.36 6.50
CA GLN A 128 -5.10 1.49 5.31
C GLN A 128 -6.52 1.94 5.66
N THR A 129 -7.10 1.35 6.71
CA THR A 129 -8.46 1.67 7.15
C THR A 129 -8.56 3.11 7.64
N LYS A 130 -7.57 3.59 8.40
CA LYS A 130 -7.50 4.99 8.86
C LYS A 130 -7.40 5.95 7.66
N ILE A 131 -6.48 5.71 6.73
CA ILE A 131 -6.34 6.54 5.53
C ILE A 131 -7.64 6.58 4.71
N ILE A 132 -8.33 5.44 4.58
CA ILE A 132 -9.60 5.40 3.85
C ILE A 132 -10.72 6.16 4.59
N GLN A 133 -10.68 6.20 5.93
CA GLN A 133 -11.57 7.05 6.71
C GLN A 133 -11.27 8.53 6.46
N ASP A 134 -10.00 8.94 6.50
CA ASP A 134 -9.57 10.32 6.22
C ASP A 134 -10.03 10.77 4.81
N ILE A 135 -9.87 9.90 3.79
CA ILE A 135 -10.37 10.16 2.42
C ILE A 135 -11.87 10.43 2.39
N ARG A 136 -12.66 9.71 3.20
CA ARG A 136 -14.11 9.89 3.25
C ARG A 136 -14.46 11.20 3.93
N GLU A 137 -13.78 11.53 5.02
CA GLU A 137 -13.99 12.77 5.77
C GLU A 137 -13.66 14.00 4.91
N ASP A 138 -12.54 13.98 4.18
CA ASP A 138 -12.17 15.02 3.20
C ASP A 138 -13.25 15.24 2.11
N ALA A 139 -13.96 14.17 1.73
CA ALA A 139 -15.02 14.22 0.72
C ALA A 139 -16.37 14.73 1.27
N TYR A 140 -16.54 14.80 2.59
CA TYR A 140 -17.74 15.37 3.23
C TYR A 140 -17.59 16.85 3.57
N GLU A 141 -16.35 17.34 3.70
CA GLU A 141 -16.06 18.74 4.05
C GLU A 141 -15.91 19.68 2.84
N ASN A 142 -15.95 19.15 1.60
CA ASN A 142 -15.88 19.89 0.34
C ASN A 142 -17.09 19.60 -0.57
#